data_AF-A0A9P8AHZ0-F1
#
_entry.id   AF-A0A9P8AHZ0-F1
#
_cell.length_a   1.000
_cell.length_b   1.000
_cell.length_c   1.000
_cell.angle_alpha   90.00
_cell.angle_beta   90.00
_cell.angle_gamma   90.00
#
_symmetry.space_group_name_H-M   'P 1'
#
loop_
_entity.id
_entity.type
_entity.pdbx_description
1 polymer ?
#
loop_
_entity_poly.entity_id
_entity_poly.type
_entity_poly.pdbx_seq_one_letter_code
_entity_poly.pdbx_strand_id
1 'polypeptide(L)'
;MNERPPIVNSIITMVWKLNESSDEYKTRRRRQMQLFFGAAAVTILSSRFAYRATLARQFIPTMFQGNHHPPTSYNFTADAAVAVGTGTLLCLLVSAMMFSGIGWCIDVSEFREFGWRMKRWMGGEENQRQLSAVPLDEESKVIQDGLNDLLEGKFDDIEFEEHENKQ
;
A
#
# COMPACT_ATOMS: atom_id res chain seq x y z
N MET A 1 4.18 50.30 11.59
CA MET A 1 3.80 48.93 11.99
C MET A 1 4.33 47.98 10.92
N ASN A 2 5.26 47.10 11.28
CA ASN A 2 5.89 46.19 10.32
C ASN A 2 5.09 44.87 10.33
N GLU A 3 4.05 44.80 9.50
CA GLU A 3 3.25 43.58 9.37
C GLU A 3 4.08 42.48 8.71
N ARG A 4 4.21 41.34 9.40
CA ARG A 4 4.94 40.19 8.86
C ARG A 4 4.18 39.66 7.64
N PRO A 5 4.89 39.24 6.58
CA PRO A 5 4.23 38.72 5.39
C PRO A 5 3.38 37.48 5.76
N PRO A 6 2.26 37.25 5.07
CA PRO A 6 1.28 36.21 5.42
C PRO A 6 1.89 34.80 5.46
N ILE A 7 2.93 34.54 4.66
CA ILE A 7 3.69 33.29 4.62
C ILE A 7 4.41 33.02 5.96
N VAL A 8 4.92 34.06 6.62
CA VAL A 8 5.62 33.90 7.89
C VAL A 8 4.64 33.52 9.00
N ASN A 9 3.43 34.08 9.00
CA ASN A 9 2.39 33.73 9.96
C ASN A 9 1.88 32.28 9.75
N SER A 10 1.76 31.83 8.49
CA SER A 10 1.37 30.44 8.22
C SER A 10 2.44 29.43 8.65
N ILE A 11 3.72 29.72 8.41
CA ILE A 11 4.82 28.88 8.87
C ILE A 11 4.83 28.81 10.40
N ILE A 12 4.75 29.95 11.07
CA ILE A 12 4.74 30.02 12.53
C ILE A 12 3.59 29.19 13.11
N THR A 13 2.37 29.35 12.60
CA THR A 13 1.21 28.57 13.08
C THR A 13 1.37 27.07 12.86
N MET A 14 1.96 26.63 11.74
CA MET A 14 2.26 25.21 11.53
C MET A 14 3.33 24.68 12.50
N VAL A 15 4.37 25.46 12.79
CA VAL A 15 5.40 25.08 13.77
C VAL A 15 4.80 24.93 15.16
N TRP A 16 3.91 25.85 15.57
CA TRP A 16 3.22 25.74 16.86
C TRP A 16 2.35 24.49 16.96
N LYS A 17 1.52 24.23 15.94
CA LYS A 17 0.70 23.01 15.86
C LYS A 17 1.55 21.75 15.91
N LEU A 18 2.72 21.76 15.28
CA LEU A 18 3.64 20.64 15.33
C LEU A 18 4.22 20.48 16.74
N ASN A 19 4.57 21.55 17.43
CA ASN A 19 5.17 21.48 18.75
C ASN A 19 4.17 20.98 19.81
N GLU A 20 2.90 21.39 19.68
CA GLU A 20 1.79 20.95 20.53
C GLU A 20 1.39 19.48 20.31
N SER A 21 1.75 18.89 19.16
CA SER A 21 1.43 17.49 18.87
C SER A 21 2.23 16.53 19.76
N SER A 22 1.67 15.33 19.99
CA SER A 22 2.29 14.30 20.83
C SER A 22 3.66 13.86 20.29
N ASP A 23 4.57 13.52 21.19
CA ASP A 23 5.93 13.10 20.80
C ASP A 23 5.93 11.77 20.03
N GLU A 24 4.95 10.91 20.29
CA GLU A 24 4.72 9.69 19.53
C GLU A 24 4.40 9.99 18.05
N TYR A 25 3.51 10.96 17.80
CA TYR A 25 3.15 11.39 16.45
C TYR A 25 4.37 11.93 15.69
N LYS A 26 5.17 12.80 16.33
CA LYS A 26 6.40 13.35 15.74
C LYS A 26 7.39 12.25 15.36
N THR A 27 7.56 11.25 16.22
CA THR A 27 8.50 10.15 16.02
C THR A 27 8.05 9.23 14.87
N ARG A 28 6.76 8.91 14.82
CA ARG A 28 6.14 8.13 13.74
C ARG A 28 6.26 8.83 12.38
N ARG A 29 5.93 10.12 12.32
CA ARG A 29 6.04 10.96 11.12
C ARG A 29 7.48 11.02 10.61
N ARG A 30 8.46 11.13 11.52
CA ARG A 30 9.89 11.13 11.18
C ARG A 30 10.32 9.80 10.54
N ARG A 31 9.85 8.67 11.07
CA ARG A 31 10.15 7.35 10.49
C ARG A 31 9.55 7.17 9.10
N GLN A 32 8.29 7.55 8.90
CA GLN A 32 7.63 7.51 7.60
C GLN A 32 8.35 8.42 6.57
N MET A 33 8.74 9.62 7.00
CA MET A 33 9.55 10.53 6.20
C MET A 33 10.87 9.89 5.77
N GLN A 34 11.63 9.30 6.71
CA GLN A 34 12.90 8.63 6.40
C GLN A 34 12.75 7.51 5.37
N LEU A 35 11.69 6.71 5.47
CA LEU A 35 11.42 5.64 4.50
C LEU A 35 11.14 6.20 3.10
N PHE A 36 10.32 7.24 3.00
CA PHE A 36 10.02 7.89 1.73
C PHE A 36 11.25 8.53 1.10
N PHE A 37 11.98 9.36 1.85
CA PHE A 37 13.18 10.02 1.34
C PHE A 37 14.30 9.02 1.04
N GLY A 38 14.43 7.96 1.84
CA GLY A 38 15.35 6.85 1.57
C GLY A 38 15.03 6.15 0.26
N ALA A 39 13.77 5.77 0.06
CA ALA A 39 13.31 5.16 -1.19
C ALA A 39 13.51 6.10 -2.39
N ALA A 40 13.23 7.40 -2.24
CA ALA A 40 13.43 8.40 -3.27
C ALA A 40 14.92 8.55 -3.65
N ALA A 41 15.81 8.62 -2.66
CA ALA A 41 17.25 8.71 -2.89
C ALA A 41 17.78 7.48 -3.65
N VAL A 42 17.39 6.28 -3.22
CA VAL A 42 17.76 5.03 -3.91
C VAL A 42 17.20 5.00 -5.33
N THR A 43 15.97 5.46 -5.54
CA THR A 43 15.35 5.55 -6.87
C THR A 43 16.13 6.48 -7.80
N ILE A 44 16.55 7.66 -7.31
CA ILE A 44 17.36 8.61 -8.10
C ILE A 44 18.70 7.99 -8.49
N LEU A 45 19.38 7.34 -7.54
CA LEU A 45 20.66 6.67 -7.79
C LEU A 45 20.50 5.54 -8.80
N SER A 46 19.47 4.70 -8.64
CA SER A 46 19.16 3.61 -9.55
C SER A 46 18.78 4.12 -10.95
N SER A 47 18.03 5.22 -11.04
CA SER A 47 17.68 5.85 -12.32
C SER A 47 18.93 6.33 -13.06
N ARG A 48 19.87 6.94 -12.34
CA ARG A 48 21.14 7.38 -12.92
C ARG A 48 22.02 6.20 -13.35
N PHE A 49 22.02 5.12 -12.58
CA PHE A 49 22.68 3.87 -12.97
C PHE A 49 22.05 3.26 -14.23
N ALA A 50 20.72 3.17 -14.29
CA ALA A 50 20.01 2.66 -15.46
C ALA A 50 20.29 3.50 -16.71
N TYR A 51 20.30 4.83 -16.60
CA TYR A 51 20.66 5.73 -17.70
C TYR A 51 22.08 5.50 -18.23
N ARG A 52 23.05 5.30 -17.32
CA ARG A 52 24.43 4.97 -17.70
C ARG A 52 24.54 3.59 -18.34
N ALA A 53 23.80 2.62 -17.81
CA ALA A 53 23.77 1.25 -18.32
C ALA A 53 23.16 1.16 -19.73
N THR A 54 22.14 1.96 -20.04
CA THR A 54 21.54 1.98 -21.38
C THR A 54 22.43 2.68 -22.39
N LEU A 55 23.04 3.81 -22.05
CA LEU A 55 23.99 4.51 -22.93
C LEU A 55 25.17 3.63 -23.34
N ALA A 56 25.73 2.86 -22.40
CA ALA A 56 26.87 1.97 -22.68
C ALA A 56 26.55 0.85 -23.69
N ARG A 57 25.27 0.58 -23.96
CA ARG A 57 24.81 -0.49 -24.86
C ARG A 57 24.19 0.01 -26.15
N GLN A 58 24.20 1.33 -26.39
CA GLN A 58 23.74 1.89 -27.65
C GLN A 58 24.70 1.50 -28.77
N PHE A 59 24.17 0.84 -29.80
CA PHE A 59 24.91 0.57 -31.02
C PHE A 59 24.94 1.82 -31.89
N ILE A 60 26.15 2.31 -32.19
CA ILE A 60 26.37 3.40 -33.15
C ILE A 60 27.04 2.77 -34.38
N PRO A 61 26.33 2.60 -35.51
CA PRO A 61 26.92 2.01 -36.70
C PRO A 61 28.02 2.91 -37.26
N THR A 62 29.15 2.30 -37.63
CA THR A 62 30.20 3.00 -38.37
C THR A 62 29.83 3.13 -39.86
N MET A 63 30.43 4.08 -40.57
CA MET A 63 30.10 4.41 -41.98
C MET A 63 30.19 3.21 -42.95
N PHE A 64 30.88 2.13 -42.58
CA PHE A 64 31.07 0.93 -43.40
C PHE A 64 30.39 -0.33 -42.82
N GLN A 65 29.67 -0.20 -41.71
CA GLN A 65 28.84 -1.29 -41.17
C GLN A 65 27.42 -1.17 -41.72
N GLY A 66 26.92 -2.24 -42.33
CA GLY A 66 25.55 -2.30 -42.80
C GLY A 66 24.57 -2.22 -41.62
N ASN A 67 23.59 -1.32 -41.69
CA ASN A 67 22.59 -1.09 -40.64
C ASN A 67 21.61 -2.27 -40.42
N HIS A 68 21.69 -3.31 -41.25
CA HIS A 68 20.78 -4.45 -41.25
C HIS A 68 21.29 -5.62 -40.40
N HIS A 69 22.53 -5.57 -39.92
CA HIS A 69 23.09 -6.62 -39.08
C HIS A 69 23.51 -6.08 -37.71
N PRO A 70 23.01 -6.70 -36.61
CA PRO A 70 23.54 -6.42 -35.29
C PRO A 70 25.03 -6.81 -35.25
N PRO A 71 25.85 -6.13 -34.44
CA PRO A 71 27.28 -6.41 -34.37
C PRO A 71 27.53 -7.88 -33.96
N THR A 72 28.52 -8.52 -34.60
CA THR A 72 28.82 -9.95 -34.42
C THR A 72 29.28 -10.32 -33.01
N SER A 73 29.68 -9.33 -32.21
CA SER A 73 30.05 -9.47 -30.79
C SER A 73 28.89 -9.18 -29.81
N TYR A 74 27.66 -8.98 -30.30
CA TYR A 74 26.51 -8.65 -29.46
C TYR A 74 25.95 -9.89 -28.77
N ASN A 75 25.87 -9.85 -27.44
CA ASN A 75 25.25 -10.91 -26.66
C ASN A 75 23.79 -10.54 -26.32
N PHE A 76 22.85 -11.06 -27.11
CA PHE A 76 21.41 -10.79 -26.94
C PHE A 76 20.86 -11.27 -25.60
N THR A 77 21.33 -12.39 -25.06
CA THR A 77 20.79 -12.94 -23.80
C THR A 77 21.25 -12.13 -22.61
N ALA A 78 22.53 -11.73 -22.60
CA ALA A 78 23.08 -10.88 -21.55
C ALA A 78 22.44 -9.48 -21.57
N ASP A 79 22.26 -8.88 -22.74
CA ASP A 79 21.65 -7.56 -22.84
C ASP A 79 20.18 -7.57 -22.40
N ALA A 80 19.40 -8.56 -22.88
CA ALA A 80 18.01 -8.74 -22.46
C ALA A 80 17.88 -8.95 -20.94
N ALA A 81 18.74 -9.78 -20.36
CA ALA A 81 18.72 -10.03 -18.91
C ALA A 81 18.95 -8.76 -18.11
N VAL A 82 19.90 -7.90 -18.52
CA VAL A 82 20.16 -6.66 -17.79
C VAL A 82 19.09 -5.60 -18.07
N ALA A 83 18.52 -5.54 -19.27
CA ALA A 83 17.40 -4.65 -19.56
C ALA A 83 16.19 -4.96 -18.68
N VAL A 84 15.80 -6.25 -18.59
CA VAL A 84 14.71 -6.69 -17.72
C VAL A 84 15.05 -6.43 -16.26
N GLY A 85 16.26 -6.79 -15.81
CA GLY A 85 16.69 -6.59 -14.42
C GLY A 85 16.65 -5.12 -13.99
N THR A 86 17.13 -4.21 -14.85
CA THR A 86 17.10 -2.76 -14.56
C THR A 86 15.68 -2.19 -14.58
N GLY A 87 14.82 -2.66 -15.48
CA GLY A 87 13.40 -2.28 -15.53
C GLY A 87 12.63 -2.73 -14.28
N THR A 88 12.79 -4.00 -13.88
CA THR A 88 12.16 -4.54 -12.67
C THR A 88 12.65 -3.81 -11.43
N LEU A 89 13.95 -3.54 -11.32
CA LEU A 89 14.52 -2.79 -10.21
C LEU A 89 13.89 -1.39 -10.08
N LEU A 90 13.81 -0.64 -11.19
CA LEU A 90 13.20 0.69 -11.18
C LEU A 90 11.71 0.64 -10.82
N CYS A 91 10.97 -0.33 -11.34
CA CYS A 91 9.56 -0.53 -11.00
C CYS A 91 9.36 -0.76 -9.50
N LEU A 92 10.19 -1.63 -8.90
CA LEU A 92 10.14 -1.91 -7.46
C LEU A 92 10.46 -0.67 -6.63
N LEU A 93 11.47 0.09 -7.01
CA LEU A 93 11.87 1.30 -6.30
C LEU A 93 10.80 2.40 -6.36
N VAL A 94 10.23 2.64 -7.54
CA VAL A 94 9.13 3.59 -7.71
C VAL A 94 7.89 3.14 -6.92
N SER A 95 7.56 1.85 -6.95
CA SER A 95 6.45 1.29 -6.17
C SER A 95 6.69 1.46 -4.67
N ALA A 96 7.89 1.17 -4.18
CA ALA A 96 8.24 1.37 -2.77
C ALA A 96 8.15 2.84 -2.35
N MET A 97 8.60 3.76 -3.21
CA MET A 97 8.45 5.20 -3.01
C MET A 97 6.98 5.62 -2.98
N MET A 98 6.14 5.04 -3.84
CA MET A 98 4.70 5.30 -3.86
C MET A 98 4.01 4.82 -2.58
N PHE A 99 4.25 3.58 -2.15
CA PHE A 99 3.64 3.03 -0.93
C PHE A 99 4.09 3.78 0.33
N SER A 100 5.37 4.10 0.44
CA SER A 100 5.88 4.90 1.57
C SER A 100 5.35 6.34 1.56
N GLY A 101 5.19 6.94 0.38
CA GLY A 101 4.59 8.27 0.22
C GLY A 101 3.11 8.28 0.62
N ILE A 102 2.34 7.29 0.16
CA ILE A 102 0.92 7.12 0.55
C ILE A 102 0.81 6.91 2.06
N GLY A 103 1.64 6.03 2.64
CA GLY A 103 1.69 5.79 4.07
C GLY A 103 2.02 7.06 4.86
N TRP A 104 2.90 7.92 4.35
CA TRP A 104 3.20 9.20 4.98
C TRP A 104 2.06 10.21 4.88
N CYS A 105 1.39 10.31 3.72
CA CYS A 105 0.25 11.20 3.52
C CYS A 105 -0.94 10.84 4.41
N ILE A 106 -1.27 9.55 4.50
CA ILE A 106 -2.41 9.04 5.27
C ILE A 106 -2.02 8.81 6.75
N ASP A 107 -0.74 9.01 7.11
CA ASP A 107 -0.17 8.71 8.43
C ASP A 107 -0.44 7.27 8.88
N VAL A 108 -0.05 6.29 8.07
CA VAL A 108 -0.20 4.86 8.36
C VAL A 108 1.17 4.21 8.38
N SER A 109 1.51 3.58 9.51
CA SER A 109 2.79 2.86 9.67
C SER A 109 2.66 1.35 9.63
N GLU A 110 1.46 0.80 9.88
CA GLU A 110 1.22 -0.64 9.89
C GLU A 110 0.23 -1.08 8.80
N PHE A 111 0.45 -2.26 8.23
CA PHE A 111 -0.49 -2.87 7.28
C PHE A 111 -1.87 -3.12 7.89
N ARG A 112 -1.95 -3.42 9.20
CA ARG A 112 -3.23 -3.61 9.90
C ARG A 112 -4.03 -2.30 9.99
N GLU A 113 -3.36 -1.20 10.32
CA GLU A 113 -3.96 0.14 10.33
C GLU A 113 -4.36 0.59 8.93
N PHE A 114 -3.57 0.21 7.91
CA PHE A 114 -3.86 0.51 6.50
C PHE A 114 -5.17 -0.13 6.06
N GLY A 115 -5.36 -1.42 6.35
CA GLY A 115 -6.60 -2.13 6.03
C GLY A 115 -7.82 -1.48 6.68
N TRP A 116 -7.72 -1.14 7.97
CA TRP A 116 -8.84 -0.50 8.68
C TRP A 116 -9.14 0.91 8.16
N ARG A 117 -8.12 1.76 7.95
CA ARG A 117 -8.32 3.12 7.41
C ARG A 117 -8.81 3.11 5.98
N MET A 118 -8.33 2.19 5.16
CA MET A 118 -8.78 2.06 3.77
C MET A 118 -10.19 1.51 3.69
N LYS A 119 -10.58 0.57 4.55
CA LYS A 119 -11.97 0.11 4.70
C LYS A 119 -12.88 1.27 5.08
N ARG A 120 -12.45 2.13 6.02
CA ARG A 120 -13.18 3.34 6.39
C ARG A 120 -13.27 4.35 5.25
N TRP A 121 -12.19 4.55 4.50
CA TRP A 121 -12.14 5.47 3.36
C TRP A 121 -13.01 5.01 2.19
N MET A 122 -13.12 3.70 1.96
CA MET A 122 -14.02 3.11 0.95
C MET A 122 -15.48 3.02 1.41
N GLY A 123 -15.85 3.62 2.55
CA GLY A 123 -17.23 3.58 3.07
C GLY A 123 -17.64 2.22 3.64
N GLY A 124 -16.70 1.31 3.88
CA GLY A 124 -16.98 -0.01 4.43
C GLY A 124 -17.56 0.03 5.85
N GLU A 125 -17.28 1.07 6.64
CA GLU A 125 -17.90 1.26 7.96
C GLU A 125 -19.38 1.67 7.83
N GLU A 126 -19.69 2.55 6.88
CA GLU A 126 -21.05 2.97 6.55
C GLU A 126 -21.86 1.79 6.01
N ASN A 127 -21.30 1.03 5.06
CA ASN A 127 -21.93 -0.15 4.49
C ASN A 127 -22.13 -1.27 5.51
N GLN A 128 -21.22 -1.44 6.47
CA GLN A 128 -21.41 -2.38 7.59
C GLN A 128 -22.54 -1.93 8.52
N ARG A 129 -22.63 -0.64 8.83
CA ARG A 129 -23.74 -0.10 9.62
C ARG A 129 -25.08 -0.27 8.89
N GLN A 130 -25.11 0.00 7.59
CA GLN A 130 -26.29 -0.19 6.76
C GLN A 130 -26.69 -1.67 6.70
N LEU A 131 -25.76 -2.61 6.46
CA LEU A 131 -26.05 -4.05 6.50
C LEU A 131 -26.53 -4.50 7.89
N SER A 132 -25.96 -3.99 8.98
CA SER A 132 -26.40 -4.34 10.33
C SER A 132 -27.78 -3.79 10.69
N ALA A 133 -28.23 -2.75 9.99
CA ALA A 133 -29.55 -2.15 10.18
C ALA A 133 -30.63 -2.77 9.27
N VAL A 134 -30.23 -3.59 8.29
CA VAL A 134 -31.18 -4.37 7.50
C VAL A 134 -31.74 -5.49 8.40
N PRO A 135 -33.07 -5.68 8.48
CA PRO A 135 -33.64 -6.76 9.26
C PRO A 135 -33.16 -8.11 8.71
N LEU A 136 -32.63 -8.95 9.59
CA LEU A 136 -32.21 -10.30 9.25
C LEU A 136 -33.40 -11.10 8.70
N ASP A 137 -33.15 -11.80 7.60
CA ASP A 137 -34.08 -12.77 7.04
C ASP A 137 -34.34 -13.91 8.03
N GLU A 138 -35.50 -14.53 7.95
CA GLU A 138 -36.01 -15.47 8.97
C GLU A 138 -35.10 -16.69 9.12
N GLU A 139 -34.53 -17.19 8.02
CA GLU A 139 -33.52 -18.26 8.01
C GLU A 139 -32.20 -17.84 8.67
N SER A 140 -31.80 -16.57 8.54
CA SER A 140 -30.54 -16.06 9.12
C SER A 140 -30.64 -15.88 10.64
N LYS A 141 -31.85 -15.63 11.17
CA LYS A 141 -32.11 -15.56 12.61
C LYS A 141 -31.98 -16.92 13.28
N VAL A 142 -32.56 -17.96 12.68
CA VAL A 142 -32.47 -19.34 13.19
C VAL A 142 -31.00 -19.80 13.28
N ILE A 143 -30.19 -19.44 12.28
CA ILE A 143 -28.76 -19.76 12.29
C ILE A 143 -27.99 -18.95 13.35
N GLN A 144 -28.30 -17.66 13.52
CA GLN A 144 -27.68 -16.83 14.56
C GLN A 144 -28.04 -17.31 15.96
N ASP A 145 -29.30 -17.65 16.21
CA ASP A 145 -29.76 -18.16 17.50
C ASP A 145 -29.11 -19.52 17.81
N GLY A 146 -29.04 -20.44 16.83
CA GLY A 146 -28.33 -21.72 17.00
C GLY A 146 -26.83 -21.57 17.24
N LEU A 147 -26.17 -20.58 16.60
CA LEU A 147 -24.76 -20.25 16.86
C LEU A 147 -24.57 -19.60 18.23
N ASN A 148 -25.51 -18.75 18.66
CA ASN A 148 -25.45 -18.08 19.95
C ASN A 148 -25.69 -19.06 21.10
N ASP A 149 -26.62 -20.01 20.94
CA ASP A 149 -26.85 -21.11 21.87
C ASP A 149 -25.63 -22.04 21.96
N LEU A 150 -24.98 -22.32 20.83
CA LEU A 150 -23.73 -23.10 20.77
C LEU A 150 -22.57 -22.40 21.52
N LEU A 151 -22.48 -21.07 21.40
CA LEU A 151 -21.47 -20.25 22.06
C LEU A 151 -21.74 -20.04 23.56
N GLU A 152 -23.01 -19.96 23.95
CA GLU A 152 -23.45 -19.85 25.35
C GLU A 152 -23.39 -21.18 26.11
N GLY A 153 -23.08 -22.29 25.42
CA GLY A 153 -22.85 -23.60 26.03
C GLY A 153 -24.13 -24.26 26.57
N LYS A 154 -25.30 -23.83 26.11
CA LYS A 154 -26.59 -24.44 26.46
C LYS A 154 -26.83 -25.68 25.59
N PHE A 155 -26.26 -26.81 25.99
CA PHE A 155 -26.47 -28.10 25.33
C PHE A 155 -27.59 -28.95 25.97
N ASP A 156 -28.44 -28.38 26.83
CA ASP A 156 -29.31 -29.21 27.68
C ASP A 156 -30.69 -29.56 27.11
N ASP A 157 -31.13 -29.04 25.96
CA ASP A 157 -32.49 -29.33 25.44
C ASP A 157 -32.55 -29.72 23.95
N ILE A 158 -31.56 -30.43 23.41
CA ILE A 158 -31.76 -31.16 22.14
C ILE A 158 -32.33 -32.55 22.47
N GLU A 159 -33.62 -32.61 22.80
CA GLU A 159 -34.39 -33.82 22.61
C GLU A 159 -34.45 -34.09 21.11
N PHE A 160 -33.66 -35.06 20.65
CA PHE A 160 -33.87 -35.67 19.35
C PHE A 160 -35.23 -36.38 19.42
N GLU A 161 -36.29 -35.74 18.93
CA GLU A 161 -37.52 -36.46 18.59
C GLU A 161 -37.17 -37.47 17.50
N GLU A 162 -36.94 -38.70 17.95
CA GLU A 162 -36.81 -39.88 17.14
C GLU A 162 -38.16 -40.09 16.46
N HIS A 163 -38.30 -39.70 15.20
CA HIS A 163 -39.43 -40.11 14.38
C HIS A 163 -39.37 -41.64 14.19
N GLU A 164 -39.92 -42.38 15.15
CA GLU A 164 -40.16 -43.81 15.06
C GLU A 164 -41.23 -44.05 14.00
N ASN A 165 -40.77 -44.41 12.81
CA ASN A 165 -41.59 -44.89 11.73
C ASN A 165 -42.11 -46.30 12.08
N LYS A 166 -43.42 -46.45 12.34
CA LYS A 166 -44.13 -47.74 12.31
C LYS A 166 -45.63 -47.59 12.00
N GLN A 167 -45.97 -48.24 10.87
CA GLN A 167 -47.28 -48.66 10.32
C GLN A 167 -48.08 -47.64 9.49
#